data_AF-A0A358XT92-F1
#
_entry.id   AF-A0A358XT92-F1
#
_cell.length_a   1.000
_cell.length_b   1.000
_cell.length_c   1.000
_cell.angle_alpha   90.00
_cell.angle_beta   90.00
_cell.angle_gamma   90.00
#
_symmetry.space_group_name_H-M   'P 1'
#
loop_
_entity.id
_entity.type
_entity.pdbx_description
1 polymer ?
#
loop_
_entity_poly.entity_id
_entity_poly.type
_entity_poly.pdbx_seq_one_letter_code
_entity_poly.pdbx_strand_id
1 'polypeptide(L)' 'MKLLGTLCFLALSISLYGQNNPARPKEGDEQFAAKLNKQLKLSNSEIQRDISGEVVLDFSVNEHGKIDSIDIDR' A
#
# COMPACT_ATOMS: atom_id res chain seq x y z
N MET A 1 0.73 17.35 -45.32
CA MET A 1 -0.22 17.54 -44.20
C MET A 1 -0.67 16.24 -43.51
N LYS A 2 -0.38 15.04 -44.03
CA LYS A 2 -0.80 13.76 -43.40
C LYS A 2 0.09 13.31 -42.23
N LEU A 3 1.40 13.61 -42.28
CA LEU A 3 2.38 13.21 -41.25
C LEU A 3 2.16 13.86 -39.88
N LEU A 4 1.66 15.11 -39.84
CA LEU A 4 1.45 15.84 -38.59
C LEU A 4 0.29 15.25 -37.78
N GLY A 5 -0.78 14.82 -38.45
CA GLY A 5 -1.93 14.18 -37.82
C GLY A 5 -1.58 12.82 -37.21
N THR A 6 -0.73 12.03 -37.89
CA THR A 6 -0.29 10.73 -37.38
C THR A 6 0.62 10.87 -36.16
N LEU A 7 1.48 11.91 -36.11
CA LEU A 7 2.36 12.17 -34.97
C LEU A 7 1.56 12.59 -33.72
N CYS A 8 0.53 13.43 -33.89
CA CYS A 8 -0.36 13.81 -32.80
C CYS A 8 -1.17 12.62 -32.25
N PHE A 9 -1.60 11.69 -33.13
CA PHE A 9 -2.31 10.48 -32.71
C PHE A 9 -1.41 9.53 -31.90
N LEU A 10 -0.12 9.43 -32.26
CA LEU A 10 0.85 8.61 -31.53
C LEU A 10 1.25 9.22 -30.17
N ALA A 11 1.30 10.55 -30.07
CA ALA A 11 1.59 11.23 -28.81
C ALA A 11 0.44 11.12 -27.79
N LEU A 12 -0.81 11.10 -28.26
CA LEU A 12 -1.99 10.96 -27.40
C LEU A 12 -2.06 9.58 -26.73
N SER A 13 -1.63 8.51 -27.41
CA SER A 13 -1.74 7.14 -26.89
C SER A 13 -0.71 6.82 -25.79
N ILE A 14 0.44 7.48 -25.77
CA ILE A 14 1.49 7.25 -24.74
C ILE A 14 1.07 7.85 -23.39
N SER A 15 0.22 8.89 -23.41
CA SER A 15 -0.22 9.63 -22.21
C SER A 15 -1.25 8.86 -21.35
N LEU A 16 -1.81 7.76 -21.87
CA LEU A 16 -2.89 6.99 -21.22
C LEU A 16 -2.40 5.73 -20.47
N TYR A 17 -1.12 5.37 -20.58
CA TYR A 17 -0.58 4.14 -19.96
C TYR A 17 0.12 4.37 -18.61
N GLY A 18 0.06 5.58 -18.05
CA GLY A 18 0.39 5.82 -16.64
C GLY A 18 -0.73 5.31 -15.73
N GLN A 19 -1.01 4.00 -15.76
CA GLN A 19 -1.91 3.41 -14.77
C GLN A 19 -1.21 3.46 -13.41
N ASN A 20 -1.61 4.43 -12.58
CA ASN A 20 -1.35 4.49 -11.15
C ASN A 20 -2.05 3.31 -10.43
N ASN A 21 -1.66 2.09 -10.74
CA ASN A 21 -2.06 0.94 -9.94
C ASN A 21 -1.21 0.97 -8.68
N PRO A 22 -1.80 1.15 -7.49
CA PRO A 22 -1.03 1.11 -6.25
C PRO A 22 -0.32 -0.25 -6.15
N ALA A 23 0.93 -0.23 -5.70
CA ALA A 23 1.66 -1.46 -5.43
C ALA A 23 0.88 -2.28 -4.41
N ARG A 24 0.68 -3.57 -4.70
CA ARG A 24 0.03 -4.51 -3.79
C ARG A 24 1.01 -5.56 -3.28
N PRO A 25 0.84 -6.09 -2.06
CA PRO A 25 1.62 -7.22 -1.57
C PRO A 25 1.53 -8.39 -2.55
N LYS A 26 2.67 -9.03 -2.83
CA LYS A 26 2.75 -10.18 -3.76
C LYS A 26 1.87 -11.36 -3.33
N GLU A 27 1.68 -11.53 -2.03
CA GLU A 27 0.87 -12.58 -1.41
C GLU A 27 -0.63 -12.22 -1.30
N GLY A 28 -1.01 -11.01 -1.69
CA GLY A 28 -2.35 -10.47 -1.54
C GLY A 28 -2.58 -9.83 -0.17
N ASP A 29 -3.56 -8.92 -0.13
CA ASP A 29 -3.82 -8.04 1.02
C ASP A 29 -4.16 -8.84 2.29
N GLU A 30 -5.01 -9.87 2.17
CA GLU A 30 -5.44 -10.70 3.30
C GLU A 30 -4.30 -11.52 3.91
N GLN A 31 -3.45 -12.14 3.08
CA GLN A 31 -2.35 -12.96 3.57
C GLN A 31 -1.28 -12.10 4.24
N PHE A 32 -1.03 -10.92 3.68
CA PHE A 32 -0.14 -9.93 4.25
C PHE A 32 -0.64 -9.45 5.62
N ALA A 33 -1.91 -9.04 5.72
CA ALA A 33 -2.52 -8.62 6.98
C ALA A 33 -2.47 -9.74 8.04
N ALA A 34 -2.77 -10.98 7.66
CA ALA A 34 -2.71 -12.12 8.56
C ALA A 34 -1.30 -12.40 9.09
N LYS A 35 -0.25 -12.20 8.26
CA LYS A 35 1.14 -12.32 8.71
C LYS A 35 1.54 -11.19 9.65
N LEU A 36 1.15 -9.96 9.34
CA LEU A 36 1.43 -8.80 10.19
C LEU A 36 0.77 -8.94 11.57
N ASN A 37 -0.51 -9.31 11.61
CA ASN A 37 -1.25 -9.52 12.85
C ASN A 37 -0.66 -10.63 13.73
N LYS A 38 -0.02 -11.66 13.14
CA LYS A 38 0.69 -12.69 13.93
C LYS A 38 1.94 -12.16 14.64
N GLN A 39 2.52 -11.08 14.13
CA GLN A 39 3.70 -10.44 14.74
C GLN A 39 3.32 -9.39 15.79
N LEU A 40 2.15 -8.75 15.63
CA LEU A 40 1.59 -7.83 16.61
C LEU A 40 0.99 -8.62 17.78
N LYS A 41 1.77 -8.81 18.84
CA LYS A 41 1.32 -9.50 20.07
C LYS A 41 1.33 -8.54 21.24
N LEU A 42 0.25 -8.56 22.00
CA LEU A 42 0.20 -7.93 23.31
C LEU A 42 1.21 -8.60 24.25
N SER A 43 1.83 -7.80 25.09
CA SER A 43 2.65 -8.26 26.20
C SER A 43 1.79 -8.91 27.28
N ASN A 44 2.41 -9.78 28.09
CA ASN A 44 1.74 -10.42 29.23
C ASN A 44 1.13 -9.41 30.21
N SER A 45 1.76 -8.25 30.39
CA SER A 45 1.26 -7.17 31.24
C SER A 45 0.02 -6.47 30.67
N GLU A 46 -0.12 -6.39 29.35
CA GLU A 46 -1.30 -5.80 28.70
C GLU A 46 -2.48 -6.76 28.74
N ILE A 47 -2.23 -8.06 28.53
CA ILE A 47 -3.24 -9.12 28.65
C ILE A 47 -3.80 -9.19 30.08
N GLN A 48 -2.95 -9.11 31.11
CA GLN A 48 -3.38 -9.12 32.51
C GLN A 48 -4.24 -7.90 32.92
N ARG A 49 -4.13 -6.81 32.16
CA ARG A 49 -4.90 -5.58 32.40
C ARG A 49 -6.27 -5.60 31.72
N ASP A 50 -6.64 -6.69 31.05
CA ASP A 50 -7.90 -6.85 30.32
C ASP A 50 -8.18 -5.69 29.33
N ILE A 51 -7.09 -5.17 28.73
CA ILE A 51 -7.19 -4.06 27.78
C ILE A 51 -7.69 -4.62 26.45
N SER A 52 -8.85 -4.14 26.01
CA SER A 52 -9.42 -4.42 24.69
C SER A 52 -9.59 -3.14 23.90
N GLY A 53 -9.39 -3.22 22.59
CA GLY A 53 -9.48 -2.08 21.68
C GLY A 53 -9.13 -2.47 20.25
N GLU A 54 -9.42 -1.56 19.33
CA GLU A 54 -9.04 -1.64 17.92
C GLU A 54 -8.00 -0.57 17.64
N VAL A 55 -6.98 -0.91 16.86
CA VAL A 55 -5.95 0.02 16.40
C VAL A 55 -5.85 -0.14 14.89
N VAL A 56 -6.11 0.93 14.16
CA VAL A 56 -5.93 0.99 12.71
C VAL A 56 -4.56 1.62 12.45
N LEU A 57 -3.73 0.91 11.68
CA LEU A 57 -2.38 1.34 11.34
C LEU A 57 -2.32 1.67 9.85
N ASP A 58 -1.98 2.91 9.54
CA ASP A 58 -1.63 3.33 8.19
C ASP A 58 -0.11 3.42 8.08
N PHE A 59 0.47 2.73 7.10
CA PHE A 59 1.91 2.76 6.88
C PHE A 59 2.22 2.76 5.39
N SER A 60 3.32 3.41 5.01
CA SER A 60 3.78 3.42 3.62
C SER A 60 5.09 2.64 3.49
N VAL A 61 5.23 1.99 2.33
CA VAL A 61 6.43 1.26 1.94
C VAL A 61 7.04 1.94 0.72
N ASN A 62 8.30 2.33 0.82
CA ASN A 62 9.02 2.97 -0.27
C ASN A 62 9.47 1.99 -1.36
N GLU A 63 10.07 2.52 -2.42
CA GLU A 63 10.59 1.78 -3.57
C GLU A 63 11.67 0.74 -3.22
N HIS A 64 12.28 0.83 -2.04
CA HIS A 64 13.26 -0.13 -1.53
C HIS A 64 12.63 -1.23 -0.67
N GLY A 65 11.31 -1.24 -0.51
CA GLY A 65 10.61 -2.19 0.36
C GLY A 65 10.78 -1.90 1.84
N LYS A 66 11.13 -0.65 2.22
CA LYS A 66 11.25 -0.23 3.62
C LYS A 66 10.03 0.61 4.03
N ILE A 67 9.63 0.47 5.29
CA ILE A 67 8.63 1.34 5.89
C ILE A 67 9.27 2.71 6.13
N ASP A 68 8.65 3.77 5.61
CA ASP A 68 9.12 5.15 5.76
C ASP A 68 8.15 6.05 6.55
N SER A 69 6.91 5.60 6.73
CA SER A 69 5.89 6.27 7.53
C SER A 69 4.97 5.24 8.19
N ILE A 70 4.59 5.54 9.44
CA ILE A 70 3.60 4.80 10.22
C ILE A 70 2.77 5.85 10.95
N ASP A 71 1.45 5.77 10.82
CA ASP A 71 0.47 6.55 11.57
C ASP A 71 -0.58 5.62 12.19
N ILE A 72 -1.18 6.09 13.28
CA ILE A 72 -2.28 5.41 13.95
C ILE A 72 -3.53 6.23 13.65
N ASP A 73 -4.43 5.66 12.86
CA ASP A 73 -5.72 6.30 12.58
C ASP A 73 -6.56 6.30 13.87
N ARG A 74 -7.11 7.46 14.23
CA ARG A 74 -7.73 7.74 15.53
C ARG A 74 -9.24 7.64 15.52
#